data_AF-A0A919I8W1-F1
#
_entry.id   AF-A0A919I8W1-F1
#
_cell.length_a   1.000
_cell.length_b   1.000
_cell.length_c   1.000
_cell.angle_alpha   90.00
_cell.angle_beta   90.00
_cell.angle_gamma   90.00
#
_symmetry.space_group_name_H-M   'P 1'
#
loop_
_entity.id
_entity.type
_entity.pdbx_description
1 polymer ?
#
loop_
_entity_poly.entity_id
_entity_poly.type
_entity_poly.pdbx_seq_one_letter_code
_entity_poly.pdbx_strand_id
1 'polypeptide(L)'
;MTSFPILDLVAGLIFIYFLLALINNSCIELYSTFIQLRAKMLEEWIRTTFAETAHAILDNILLSGLTAKGKSTHYMNGKNFAKAVAEQVYTAIQKEPATATTPSPAKPLGVSDIDGAIASTSFPEPVKKLLRNFVMKTHIQQKITDKMNDAEHFEEQIEQWFNGIMERLSGRYKRKTVWYTFFFATITTLALNIDSLQLANFLYNNPEARQKLAGAAYSAAQDTTYINKVNDIQQRAKALAKDTSSSDSVKQLALSLNRVVNEVKKEKTNMETTVATLNMYIPIGWPDKSFDLSIKNHGPCWGVVWFGLKKIGGLLMTILAICLGAPFWFDVLGKVANLRSSLKPEDKKK
;
A
#
# COMPACT_ATOMS: atom_id res chain seq x y z
N MET A 1 2.29 -30.28 31.42
CA MET A 1 3.12 -30.73 30.29
C MET A 1 2.31 -30.56 29.02
N THR A 2 2.80 -29.85 28.00
CA THR A 2 2.04 -29.63 26.77
C THR A 2 1.91 -30.95 26.01
N SER A 3 0.69 -31.36 25.64
CA SER A 3 0.42 -32.70 25.08
C SER A 3 1.06 -32.95 23.70
N PHE A 4 1.56 -31.92 23.00
CA PHE A 4 2.09 -32.05 21.63
C PHE A 4 3.33 -31.15 21.39
N PRO A 5 4.55 -31.63 21.67
CA PRO A 5 5.79 -30.86 21.50
C PRO A 5 6.04 -30.33 20.08
N ILE A 6 5.60 -31.06 19.06
CA ILE A 6 5.71 -30.65 17.65
C ILE A 6 4.73 -29.51 17.34
N LEU A 7 3.52 -29.53 17.91
CA LEU A 7 2.56 -28.46 17.72
C LEU A 7 3.08 -27.14 18.31
N ASP A 8 3.72 -27.20 19.48
CA ASP A 8 4.35 -26.04 20.11
C ASP A 8 5.53 -25.50 19.29
N LEU A 9 6.33 -26.38 18.68
CA LEU A 9 7.41 -25.98 17.76
C LEU A 9 6.84 -25.20 16.56
N VAL A 10 5.81 -25.75 15.92
CA VAL A 10 5.17 -25.16 14.76
C VAL A 10 4.50 -23.83 15.12
N ALA A 11 3.77 -23.77 16.23
CA ALA A 11 3.14 -22.53 16.72
C ALA A 11 4.19 -21.44 17.01
N GLY A 12 5.31 -21.79 17.63
CA GLY A 12 6.42 -20.87 17.88
C GLY A 12 7.03 -20.31 16.59
N LEU A 13 7.28 -21.16 15.59
CA LEU A 13 7.80 -20.74 14.29
C LEU A 13 6.82 -19.81 13.55
N ILE A 14 5.55 -20.18 13.50
CA ILE A 14 4.49 -19.35 12.88
C ILE A 14 4.44 -17.97 13.55
N PHE A 15 4.49 -17.93 14.88
CA PHE A 15 4.42 -16.67 15.61
C PHE A 15 5.63 -15.78 15.31
N ILE A 16 6.83 -16.33 15.20
CA ILE A 16 8.02 -15.56 14.83
C ILE A 16 7.89 -15.01 13.41
N TYR A 17 7.45 -15.82 12.43
CA TYR A 17 7.21 -15.33 11.07
C TYR A 17 6.14 -14.25 11.02
N PHE A 18 5.09 -14.37 11.84
CA PHE A 18 4.09 -13.34 12.00
C PHE A 18 4.68 -12.02 12.50
N LEU A 19 5.50 -12.05 13.57
CA LEU A 19 6.13 -10.85 14.11
C LEU A 19 7.13 -10.22 13.13
N LEU A 20 7.91 -11.02 12.40
CA LEU A 20 8.82 -10.52 11.36
C LEU A 20 8.08 -9.89 10.19
N ALA A 21 6.94 -10.47 9.81
CA ALA A 21 6.09 -9.89 8.78
C ALA A 21 5.40 -8.60 9.23
N LEU A 22 5.07 -8.46 10.52
CA LEU A 22 4.60 -7.19 11.09
C LEU A 22 5.69 -6.11 11.01
N ILE A 23 6.92 -6.42 11.42
CA ILE A 23 8.06 -5.50 11.33
C ILE A 23 8.25 -5.05 9.88
N ASN A 24 8.27 -6.00 8.94
CA ASN A 24 8.43 -5.70 7.52
C ASN A 24 7.33 -4.77 6.98
N ASN A 25 6.07 -5.02 7.38
CA ASN A 25 4.95 -4.14 7.01
C ASN A 25 5.10 -2.74 7.59
N SER A 26 5.51 -2.60 8.86
CA SER A 26 5.82 -1.30 9.45
C SER A 26 6.96 -0.57 8.73
N CYS A 27 8.01 -1.28 8.28
CA CYS A 27 9.07 -0.68 7.47
C CYS A 27 8.56 -0.14 6.13
N ILE A 28 7.73 -0.92 5.42
CA ILE A 28 7.11 -0.49 4.15
C ILE A 28 6.22 0.74 4.39
N GLU A 29 5.45 0.76 5.48
CA GLU A 29 4.58 1.88 5.83
C GLU A 29 5.37 3.17 6.07
N LEU A 30 6.40 3.10 6.91
CA LEU A 30 7.31 4.21 7.17
C LEU A 30 7.90 4.72 5.85
N TYR A 31 8.42 3.82 5.02
CA TYR A 31 8.98 4.17 3.71
C TYR A 31 7.96 4.82 2.76
N SER A 32 6.75 4.27 2.69
CA SER A 32 5.67 4.78 1.83
C SER A 32 5.21 6.18 2.24
N THR A 33 5.26 6.47 3.54
CA THR A 33 4.92 7.77 4.12
C THR A 33 5.91 8.84 3.68
N PHE A 34 7.22 8.54 3.65
CA PHE A 34 8.25 9.52 3.29
C PHE A 34 8.31 9.82 1.79
N ILE A 35 8.08 8.83 0.93
CA ILE A 35 8.38 9.00 -0.51
C ILE A 35 7.15 9.42 -1.31
N GLN A 36 5.94 9.21 -0.77
CA GLN A 36 4.67 9.54 -1.43
C GLN A 36 4.63 9.01 -2.87
N LEU A 37 5.13 7.78 -3.08
CA LEU A 37 5.35 7.18 -4.41
C LEU A 37 4.13 7.29 -5.33
N ARG A 38 2.93 7.13 -4.77
CA ARG A 38 1.65 7.27 -5.49
C ARG A 38 1.44 8.70 -6.02
N ALA A 39 1.67 9.71 -5.19
CA ALA A 39 1.54 11.12 -5.58
C ALA A 39 2.53 11.47 -6.70
N LYS A 40 3.77 11.00 -6.60
CA LYS A 40 4.79 11.23 -7.63
C LYS A 40 4.43 10.59 -8.97
N MET A 41 3.91 9.37 -8.97
CA MET A 41 3.48 8.71 -10.22
C MET A 41 2.28 9.41 -10.86
N LEU A 42 1.35 9.92 -10.05
CA LEU A 42 0.23 10.72 -10.55
C LEU A 42 0.73 12.05 -11.12
N GLU A 43 1.61 12.74 -10.41
CA GLU A 43 2.23 13.99 -10.88
C GLU A 43 2.99 13.78 -12.18
N GLU A 44 3.82 12.73 -12.26
CA GLU A 44 4.55 12.35 -13.47
C GLU A 44 3.60 12.07 -14.64
N TRP A 45 2.50 11.35 -14.40
CA TRP A 45 1.49 11.11 -15.43
C TRP A 45 0.80 12.40 -15.90
N ILE A 46 0.41 13.30 -14.99
CA ILE A 46 -0.22 14.59 -15.35
C ILE A 46 0.77 15.45 -16.15
N ARG A 47 2.02 15.56 -15.69
CA ARG A 47 3.09 16.32 -16.37
C ARG A 47 3.37 15.79 -17.77
N THR A 48 3.42 14.48 -17.94
CA THR A 48 3.68 13.86 -19.25
C THR A 48 2.47 13.93 -20.18
N THR A 49 1.26 13.88 -19.65
CA THR A 49 0.01 13.90 -20.45
C THR A 49 -0.37 15.31 -20.89
N PHE A 50 -0.22 16.29 -20.00
CA PHE A 50 -0.68 17.67 -20.22
C PHE A 50 0.46 18.66 -20.49
N ALA A 51 1.73 18.22 -20.41
CA ALA A 51 2.91 19.06 -20.69
C ALA A 51 2.85 20.41 -19.95
N GLU A 52 2.90 21.53 -20.67
CA GLU A 52 2.93 22.89 -20.11
C GLU A 52 1.64 23.23 -19.34
N THR A 53 0.49 22.66 -19.70
CA THR A 53 -0.79 22.92 -19.02
C THR A 53 -0.95 22.11 -17.73
N ALA A 54 -0.04 21.18 -17.43
CA ALA A 54 -0.10 20.34 -16.24
C ALA A 54 -0.15 21.18 -14.94
N HIS A 55 0.61 22.29 -14.89
CA HIS A 55 0.62 23.18 -13.75
C HIS A 55 -0.74 23.86 -13.51
N ALA A 56 -1.41 24.30 -14.58
CA ALA A 56 -2.72 24.94 -14.49
C ALA A 56 -3.81 23.97 -13.97
N ILE A 57 -3.70 22.69 -14.32
CA ILE A 57 -4.57 21.64 -13.78
C ILE A 57 -4.23 21.39 -12.30
N LEU A 58 -2.95 21.14 -11.98
CA LEU A 58 -2.54 20.84 -10.61
C LEU A 58 -2.81 21.98 -9.62
N ASP A 59 -2.74 23.23 -10.08
CA ASP A 59 -2.97 24.43 -9.26
C ASP A 59 -4.45 24.81 -9.14
N ASN A 60 -5.35 24.13 -9.87
CA ASN A 60 -6.79 24.38 -9.80
C ASN A 60 -7.30 24.27 -8.35
N ILE A 61 -8.16 25.19 -7.91
CA ILE A 61 -8.63 25.27 -6.51
C ILE A 61 -9.32 23.98 -6.02
N LEU A 62 -9.96 23.24 -6.92
CA LEU A 62 -10.60 21.94 -6.62
C LEU A 62 -9.58 20.82 -6.35
N LEU A 63 -8.32 21.04 -6.75
CA LEU A 63 -7.22 20.09 -6.70
C LEU A 63 -6.07 20.53 -5.75
N SER A 64 -5.84 21.83 -5.63
CA SER A 64 -4.67 22.44 -4.95
C SER A 64 -4.93 22.94 -3.54
N GLY A 65 -6.18 22.91 -3.06
CA GLY A 65 -6.59 23.57 -1.80
C GLY A 65 -5.79 23.19 -0.54
N LEU A 66 -4.96 22.13 -0.58
CA LEU A 66 -4.15 21.63 0.54
C LEU A 66 -2.72 21.19 0.14
N THR A 67 -2.25 21.48 -1.08
CA THR A 67 -0.89 21.11 -1.55
C THR A 67 -0.06 22.33 -1.92
N ALA A 68 1.26 22.22 -1.78
CA ALA A 68 2.16 23.25 -2.31
C ALA A 68 1.98 23.36 -3.83
N LYS A 69 2.06 24.59 -4.35
CA LYS A 69 1.87 24.91 -5.77
C LYS A 69 2.66 23.94 -6.67
N GLY A 70 1.99 23.36 -7.66
CA GLY A 70 2.55 22.43 -8.63
C GLY A 70 2.77 20.99 -8.12
N LYS A 71 2.28 20.61 -6.94
CA LYS A 71 2.37 19.24 -6.41
C LYS A 71 1.01 18.55 -6.34
N SER A 72 0.98 17.26 -6.67
CA SER A 72 -0.21 16.42 -6.55
C SER A 72 -0.44 15.93 -5.12
N THR A 73 -1.71 15.80 -4.73
CA THR A 73 -2.13 15.06 -3.54
C THR A 73 -1.85 13.56 -3.68
N HIS A 74 -1.84 12.82 -2.56
CA HIS A 74 -1.68 11.36 -2.53
C HIS A 74 -2.78 10.62 -3.31
N TYR A 75 -3.95 11.25 -3.39
CA TYR A 75 -5.09 10.82 -4.18
C TYR A 75 -5.85 12.03 -4.70
N MET A 76 -6.35 11.93 -5.93
CA MET A 76 -7.13 12.96 -6.59
C MET A 76 -8.49 12.39 -6.97
N ASN A 77 -9.56 13.07 -6.58
CA ASN A 77 -10.92 12.67 -6.88
C ASN A 77 -11.21 12.85 -8.38
N GLY A 78 -11.74 11.83 -9.04
CA GLY A 78 -11.99 11.84 -10.49
C GLY A 78 -12.96 12.92 -10.94
N LYS A 79 -14.04 13.16 -10.18
CA LYS A 79 -14.99 14.24 -10.45
C LYS A 79 -14.34 15.63 -10.33
N ASN A 80 -13.54 15.87 -9.29
CA ASN A 80 -12.83 17.14 -9.14
C ASN A 80 -11.80 17.34 -10.25
N PHE A 81 -11.10 16.28 -10.66
CA PHE A 81 -10.17 16.32 -11.78
C PHE A 81 -10.91 16.64 -13.09
N ALA A 82 -12.03 15.97 -13.35
CA ALA A 82 -12.85 16.20 -14.53
C ALA A 82 -13.29 17.66 -14.61
N LYS A 83 -13.77 18.22 -13.51
CA LYS A 83 -14.13 19.64 -13.40
C LYS A 83 -12.95 20.58 -13.64
N ALA A 84 -11.78 20.29 -13.06
CA ALA A 84 -10.59 21.11 -13.27
C ALA A 84 -10.13 21.12 -14.75
N VAL A 85 -10.23 19.97 -15.44
CA VAL A 85 -9.92 19.89 -16.88
C VAL A 85 -11.00 20.59 -17.71
N ALA A 86 -12.28 20.39 -17.39
CA ALA A 86 -13.40 21.01 -18.08
C ALA A 86 -13.40 22.54 -17.91
N GLU A 87 -13.03 23.06 -16.73
CA GLU A 87 -12.89 24.49 -16.47
C GLU A 87 -11.84 25.16 -17.37
N GLN A 88 -10.73 24.47 -17.67
CA GLN A 88 -9.73 24.98 -18.63
C GLN A 88 -10.29 25.09 -20.05
N VAL A 89 -11.21 24.20 -20.43
CA VAL A 89 -11.95 24.27 -21.69
C VAL A 89 -12.97 25.42 -21.64
N TYR A 90 -13.78 25.51 -20.58
CA TYR A 90 -14.83 26.51 -20.47
C TYR A 90 -14.30 27.94 -20.33
N THR A 91 -13.15 28.13 -19.68
CA THR A 91 -12.50 29.45 -19.58
C THR A 91 -12.09 29.99 -20.95
N ALA A 92 -11.85 29.10 -21.93
CA ALA A 92 -11.56 29.51 -23.30
C ALA A 92 -12.79 30.06 -24.04
N ILE A 93 -14.01 29.71 -23.60
CA ILE A 93 -15.29 30.24 -24.12
C ILE A 93 -15.51 31.68 -23.65
N GLN A 94 -15.12 32.01 -22.41
CA GLN A 94 -15.31 33.37 -21.86
C GLN A 94 -14.30 34.42 -22.37
N LYS A 95 -13.33 34.03 -23.23
CA LYS A 95 -12.35 34.95 -23.83
C LYS A 95 -12.84 35.66 -25.11
N GLU A 96 -14.11 35.52 -25.49
CA GLU A 96 -14.67 36.35 -26.57
C GLU A 96 -14.60 37.86 -26.21
N PRO A 97 -14.35 38.76 -27.18
CA PRO A 97 -14.19 40.18 -26.90
C PRO A 97 -15.47 40.78 -26.31
N ALA A 98 -15.32 41.61 -25.28
CA ALA A 98 -16.39 42.34 -24.60
C ALA A 98 -17.03 43.46 -25.47
N THR A 99 -17.44 43.16 -26.71
CA THR A 99 -18.09 44.10 -27.62
C THR A 99 -19.59 43.85 -27.82
N ALA A 100 -20.21 42.92 -27.07
CA ALA A 100 -21.64 42.66 -27.15
C ALA A 100 -22.40 43.35 -26.01
N THR A 101 -23.04 44.49 -26.32
CA THR A 101 -23.77 45.37 -25.39
C THR A 101 -25.18 44.85 -25.04
N THR A 102 -25.33 43.55 -24.75
CA THR A 102 -26.63 43.03 -24.26
C THR A 102 -26.40 41.76 -23.43
N PRO A 103 -26.98 41.65 -22.21
CA PRO A 103 -26.91 40.43 -21.43
C PRO A 103 -27.82 39.38 -22.09
N SER A 104 -27.25 38.57 -22.97
CA SER A 104 -27.90 37.40 -23.54
C SER A 104 -28.13 36.37 -22.41
N PRO A 105 -29.34 35.79 -22.27
CA PRO A 105 -29.57 34.73 -21.29
C PRO A 105 -28.56 33.61 -21.52
N ALA A 106 -27.94 33.11 -20.45
CA ALA A 106 -26.89 32.11 -20.50
C ALA A 106 -27.37 30.89 -21.31
N LYS A 107 -26.99 30.84 -22.60
CA LYS A 107 -27.28 29.72 -23.48
C LYS A 107 -26.62 28.50 -22.83
N PRO A 108 -27.36 27.40 -22.57
CA PRO A 108 -26.74 26.18 -22.08
C PRO A 108 -25.63 25.78 -23.05
N LEU A 109 -24.42 25.56 -22.53
CA LEU A 109 -23.24 25.20 -23.33
C LEU A 109 -23.58 23.98 -24.19
N GLY A 110 -23.62 24.18 -25.51
CA GLY A 110 -23.86 23.09 -26.45
C GLY A 110 -22.57 22.39 -26.85
N VAL A 111 -22.70 21.18 -27.37
CA VAL A 111 -21.60 20.36 -27.95
C VAL A 111 -20.71 21.16 -28.92
N SER A 112 -21.28 22.04 -29.75
CA SER A 112 -20.53 22.88 -30.70
C SER A 112 -19.65 23.93 -30.01
N ASP A 113 -20.11 24.47 -28.89
CA ASP A 113 -19.41 25.51 -28.15
C ASP A 113 -18.19 24.88 -27.42
N ILE A 114 -18.33 23.64 -26.94
CA ILE A 114 -17.25 22.87 -26.31
C ILE A 114 -16.16 22.48 -27.33
N ASP A 115 -16.53 22.03 -28.54
CA ASP A 115 -15.53 21.65 -29.56
C ASP A 115 -14.68 22.85 -30.02
N GLY A 116 -15.33 24.01 -30.22
CA GLY A 116 -14.64 25.26 -30.52
C GLY A 116 -13.67 25.68 -29.40
N ALA A 117 -14.10 25.52 -28.15
CA ALA A 117 -13.28 25.81 -26.97
C ALA A 117 -12.05 24.89 -26.84
N ILE A 118 -12.20 23.60 -27.15
CA ILE A 118 -11.06 22.66 -27.12
C ILE A 118 -9.96 23.11 -28.09
N ALA A 119 -10.34 23.63 -29.27
CA ALA A 119 -9.36 24.10 -30.25
C ALA A 119 -8.50 25.26 -29.73
N SER A 120 -9.09 26.19 -28.96
CA SER A 120 -8.42 27.38 -28.41
C SER A 120 -7.63 27.11 -27.12
N THR A 121 -7.76 25.94 -26.52
CA THR A 121 -6.92 25.55 -25.37
C THR A 121 -5.45 25.34 -25.76
N SER A 122 -4.55 25.46 -24.77
CA SER A 122 -3.12 25.13 -24.90
C SER A 122 -2.81 23.64 -24.68
N PHE A 123 -3.83 22.77 -24.67
CA PHE A 123 -3.62 21.34 -24.46
C PHE A 123 -2.80 20.69 -25.60
N PRO A 124 -2.02 19.63 -25.29
CA PRO A 124 -1.37 18.82 -26.33
C PRO A 124 -2.38 18.22 -27.31
N GLU A 125 -2.01 18.08 -28.58
CA GLU A 125 -2.89 17.52 -29.63
C GLU A 125 -3.50 16.14 -29.29
N PRO A 126 -2.78 15.18 -28.68
CA PRO A 126 -3.39 13.91 -28.27
C PRO A 126 -4.54 14.11 -27.26
N VAL A 127 -4.39 15.07 -26.34
CA VAL A 127 -5.41 15.40 -25.34
C VAL A 127 -6.60 16.09 -26.01
N LYS A 128 -6.35 17.05 -26.92
CA LYS A 128 -7.43 17.69 -27.69
C LYS A 128 -8.26 16.67 -28.47
N LYS A 129 -7.62 15.74 -29.18
CA LYS A 129 -8.32 14.65 -29.90
C LYS A 129 -9.15 13.76 -28.96
N LEU A 130 -8.60 13.43 -27.79
CA LEU A 130 -9.33 12.66 -26.77
C LEU A 130 -10.58 13.41 -26.30
N LEU A 131 -10.44 14.69 -25.93
CA LEU A 131 -11.57 15.50 -25.46
C LEU A 131 -12.65 15.66 -26.53
N ARG A 132 -12.28 15.86 -27.80
CA ARG A 132 -13.24 15.88 -28.92
C ARG A 132 -14.02 14.57 -29.04
N ASN A 133 -13.35 13.44 -28.88
CA ASN A 133 -14.03 12.14 -28.87
C ASN A 133 -15.00 12.02 -27.68
N PHE A 134 -14.69 12.60 -26.52
CA PHE A 134 -15.61 12.65 -25.39
C PHE A 134 -16.84 13.51 -25.70
N VAL A 135 -16.66 14.70 -26.28
CA VAL A 135 -17.75 15.56 -26.76
C VAL A 135 -18.66 14.83 -27.77
N MET A 136 -18.08 14.04 -28.67
CA MET A 136 -18.89 13.25 -29.60
C MET A 136 -19.70 12.14 -28.90
N LYS A 137 -19.13 11.52 -27.85
CA LYS A 137 -19.84 10.52 -27.03
C LYS A 137 -20.98 11.13 -26.22
N THR A 138 -20.82 12.35 -25.69
CA THR A 138 -21.90 13.03 -24.96
C THR A 138 -23.09 13.29 -25.85
N HIS A 139 -22.86 13.74 -27.09
CA HIS A 139 -23.92 13.97 -28.07
C HIS A 139 -24.74 12.71 -28.39
N ILE A 140 -24.10 11.54 -28.35
CA ILE A 140 -24.76 10.24 -28.54
C ILE A 140 -25.56 9.83 -27.28
N GLN A 141 -25.01 10.04 -26.09
CA GLN A 141 -25.65 9.67 -24.81
C GLN A 141 -26.84 10.56 -24.44
N GLN A 142 -26.79 11.85 -24.79
CA GLN A 142 -27.88 12.80 -24.56
C GLN A 142 -29.21 12.33 -25.18
N LYS A 143 -29.17 11.67 -26.34
CA LYS A 143 -30.37 11.11 -27.00
C LYS A 143 -31.05 9.99 -26.21
N ILE A 144 -30.44 9.52 -25.12
CA ILE A 144 -30.85 8.34 -24.37
C ILE A 144 -31.29 8.70 -22.92
N THR A 145 -30.93 9.87 -22.38
CA THR A 145 -31.21 10.21 -20.97
C THR A 145 -31.54 11.70 -20.76
N ASP A 146 -32.80 12.00 -20.43
CA ASP A 146 -33.35 13.37 -20.23
C ASP A 146 -32.90 14.10 -18.95
N LYS A 147 -31.92 13.57 -18.19
CA LYS A 147 -31.64 14.03 -16.82
C LYS A 147 -30.36 14.87 -16.65
N MET A 148 -29.45 14.89 -17.62
CA MET A 148 -28.15 15.55 -17.52
C MET A 148 -27.90 16.49 -18.69
N ASN A 149 -27.18 17.59 -18.44
CA ASN A 149 -26.78 18.52 -19.51
C ASN A 149 -25.48 18.07 -20.21
N ASP A 150 -25.16 18.68 -21.35
CA ASP A 150 -24.00 18.30 -22.18
C ASP A 150 -22.66 18.44 -21.42
N ALA A 151 -22.56 19.42 -20.53
CA ALA A 151 -21.39 19.66 -19.71
C ALA A 151 -21.20 18.56 -18.65
N GLU A 152 -22.28 18.09 -18.02
CA GLU A 152 -22.25 17.01 -17.03
C GLU A 152 -21.85 15.68 -17.66
N HIS A 153 -22.39 15.35 -18.84
CA HIS A 153 -21.95 14.17 -19.56
C HIS A 153 -20.50 14.27 -20.03
N PHE A 154 -20.02 15.47 -20.37
CA PHE A 154 -18.63 15.69 -20.78
C PHE A 154 -17.68 15.49 -19.59
N GLU A 155 -18.01 16.05 -18.44
CA GLU A 155 -17.30 15.81 -17.18
C GLU A 155 -17.28 14.31 -16.83
N GLU A 156 -18.40 13.60 -16.99
CA GLU A 156 -18.48 12.16 -16.73
C GLU A 156 -17.51 11.35 -17.60
N GLN A 157 -17.39 11.67 -18.89
CA GLN A 157 -16.45 10.98 -19.79
C GLN A 157 -14.99 11.22 -19.36
N ILE A 158 -14.65 12.44 -18.93
CA ILE A 158 -13.31 12.74 -18.40
C ILE A 158 -13.06 11.98 -17.09
N GLU A 159 -14.04 11.95 -16.19
CA GLU A 159 -13.97 11.22 -14.92
C GLU A 159 -13.72 9.72 -15.16
N GLN A 160 -14.49 9.09 -16.05
CA GLN A 160 -14.33 7.68 -16.39
C GLN A 160 -12.95 7.37 -16.96
N TRP A 161 -12.45 8.24 -17.86
CA TRP A 161 -11.10 8.11 -18.40
C TRP A 161 -10.02 8.21 -17.30
N PHE A 162 -10.13 9.22 -16.43
CA PHE A 162 -9.22 9.41 -15.33
C PHE A 162 -9.23 8.23 -14.35
N ASN A 163 -10.40 7.70 -14.00
CA ASN A 163 -10.53 6.53 -13.13
C ASN A 163 -9.81 5.30 -13.72
N GLY A 164 -9.88 5.10 -15.04
CA GLY A 164 -9.12 4.03 -15.73
C GLY A 164 -7.60 4.24 -15.67
N ILE A 165 -7.12 5.49 -15.73
CA ILE A 165 -5.71 5.81 -15.50
C ILE A 165 -5.32 5.52 -14.04
N MET A 166 -6.15 5.92 -13.09
CA MET A 166 -5.90 5.68 -11.66
C MET A 166 -5.82 4.19 -11.32
N GLU A 167 -6.63 3.35 -11.97
CA GLU A 167 -6.53 1.89 -11.84
C GLU A 167 -5.16 1.37 -12.32
N ARG A 168 -4.68 1.85 -13.48
CA ARG A 168 -3.36 1.48 -14.02
C ARG A 168 -2.22 1.97 -13.14
N LEU A 169 -2.30 3.20 -12.63
CA LEU A 169 -1.31 3.76 -11.70
C LEU A 169 -1.28 2.98 -10.39
N SER A 170 -2.44 2.58 -9.87
CA SER A 170 -2.57 1.72 -8.68
C SER A 170 -1.94 0.34 -8.92
N GLY A 171 -2.12 -0.23 -10.11
CA GLY A 171 -1.45 -1.47 -10.52
C GLY A 171 0.07 -1.34 -10.55
N ARG A 172 0.63 -0.26 -11.13
CA ARG A 172 2.08 0.00 -11.12
C ARG A 172 2.61 0.19 -9.70
N TYR A 173 1.88 0.91 -8.84
CA TYR A 173 2.24 1.06 -7.43
C TYR A 173 2.34 -0.30 -6.74
N LYS A 174 1.30 -1.14 -6.86
CA LYS A 174 1.27 -2.48 -6.24
C LYS A 174 2.48 -3.32 -6.65
N ARG A 175 2.85 -3.31 -7.94
CA ARG A 175 4.04 -4.03 -8.44
C ARG A 175 5.34 -3.49 -7.86
N LYS A 176 5.48 -2.17 -7.72
CA LYS A 176 6.65 -1.56 -7.07
C LYS A 176 6.72 -1.93 -5.59
N THR A 177 5.59 -1.92 -4.87
CA THR A 177 5.54 -2.28 -3.44
C THR A 177 5.98 -3.71 -3.18
N VAL A 178 5.69 -4.66 -4.07
CA VAL A 178 6.16 -6.06 -3.94
C VAL A 178 7.70 -6.13 -3.88
N TRP A 179 8.39 -5.37 -4.74
CA TRP A 179 9.86 -5.32 -4.71
C TRP A 179 10.39 -4.69 -3.42
N TYR A 180 9.72 -3.65 -2.90
CA TYR A 180 10.07 -3.08 -1.61
C TYR A 180 9.83 -4.05 -0.45
N THR A 181 8.77 -4.87 -0.50
CA THR A 181 8.53 -5.93 0.48
C THR A 181 9.68 -6.92 0.52
N PHE A 182 10.17 -7.36 -0.64
CA PHE A 182 11.31 -8.26 -0.73
C PHE A 182 12.60 -7.60 -0.21
N PHE A 183 12.83 -6.34 -0.58
CA PHE A 183 13.99 -5.57 -0.13
C PHE A 183 14.02 -5.40 1.40
N PHE A 184 12.93 -4.94 2.02
CA PHE A 184 12.85 -4.78 3.47
C PHE A 184 12.86 -6.13 4.22
N ALA A 185 12.30 -7.19 3.63
CA ALA A 185 12.38 -8.53 4.21
C ALA A 185 13.83 -9.02 4.25
N THR A 186 14.59 -8.75 3.19
CA THR A 186 16.02 -9.07 3.11
C THR A 186 16.81 -8.28 4.16
N ILE A 187 16.60 -6.96 4.25
CA ILE A 187 17.26 -6.12 5.26
C ILE A 187 16.93 -6.60 6.67
N THR A 188 15.65 -6.79 6.99
CA THR A 188 15.22 -7.24 8.32
C THR A 188 15.84 -8.58 8.69
N THR A 189 15.85 -9.53 7.75
CA THR A 189 16.42 -10.87 7.98
C THR A 189 17.93 -10.82 8.23
N LEU A 190 18.66 -10.04 7.42
CA LEU A 190 20.12 -9.89 7.57
C LEU A 190 20.50 -9.09 8.82
N ALA A 191 19.77 -8.02 9.12
CA ALA A 191 20.00 -7.19 10.31
C ALA A 191 19.78 -7.97 11.60
N LEU A 192 18.70 -8.77 11.66
CA LEU A 192 18.39 -9.60 12.83
C LEU A 192 19.11 -10.95 12.82
N ASN A 193 19.79 -11.31 11.71
CA ASN A 193 20.44 -12.60 11.49
C ASN A 193 19.54 -13.81 11.76
N ILE A 194 18.27 -13.72 11.38
CA ILE A 194 17.29 -14.78 11.63
C ILE A 194 17.32 -15.79 10.49
N ASP A 195 17.71 -17.02 10.82
CA ASP A 195 17.70 -18.16 9.92
C ASP A 195 16.63 -19.16 10.36
N SER A 196 15.71 -19.50 9.47
CA SER A 196 14.60 -20.43 9.73
C SER A 196 15.04 -21.84 10.17
N LEU A 197 16.11 -22.39 9.59
CA LEU A 197 16.64 -23.71 9.93
C LEU A 197 17.31 -23.69 11.30
N GLN A 198 18.12 -22.66 11.57
CA GLN A 198 18.75 -22.46 12.87
C GLN A 198 17.70 -22.25 13.95
N LEU A 199 16.67 -21.47 13.66
CA LEU A 199 15.57 -21.20 14.57
C LEU A 199 14.77 -22.46 14.89
N ALA A 200 14.40 -23.25 13.88
CA ALA A 200 13.72 -24.52 14.07
C ALA A 200 14.55 -25.49 14.92
N ASN A 201 15.86 -25.59 14.66
CA ASN A 201 16.77 -26.41 15.45
C ASN A 201 16.89 -25.91 16.90
N PHE A 202 16.96 -24.59 17.11
CA PHE A 202 17.00 -24.00 18.44
C PHE A 202 15.73 -24.35 19.24
N LEU A 203 14.55 -24.13 18.67
CA LEU A 203 13.28 -24.43 19.34
C LEU A 203 13.04 -25.93 19.54
N TYR A 204 13.54 -26.78 18.65
CA TYR A 204 13.48 -28.22 18.83
C TYR A 204 14.29 -28.68 20.05
N ASN A 205 15.52 -28.15 20.20
CA ASN A 205 16.46 -28.53 21.26
C ASN A 205 16.24 -27.79 22.59
N ASN A 206 15.42 -26.74 22.64
CA ASN A 206 15.14 -25.95 23.86
C ASN A 206 13.65 -26.00 24.23
N PRO A 207 13.22 -27.01 25.03
CA PRO A 207 11.81 -27.19 25.39
C PRO A 207 11.19 -25.98 26.11
N GLU A 208 11.95 -25.30 26.97
CA GLU A 208 11.48 -24.12 27.71
C GLU A 208 11.17 -22.94 26.77
N ALA A 209 12.11 -22.60 25.89
CA ALA A 209 11.93 -21.53 24.91
C ALA A 209 10.75 -21.83 23.98
N ARG A 210 10.63 -23.08 23.52
CA ARG A 210 9.52 -23.56 22.70
C ARG A 210 8.17 -23.39 23.41
N GLN A 211 8.06 -23.80 24.68
CA GLN A 211 6.80 -23.68 25.44
C GLN A 211 6.41 -22.21 25.68
N LYS A 212 7.39 -21.34 26.00
CA LYS A 212 7.14 -19.91 26.17
C LYS A 212 6.62 -19.27 24.88
N LEU A 213 7.28 -19.54 23.75
CA LEU A 213 6.87 -19.03 22.44
C LEU A 213 5.51 -19.56 21.99
N ALA A 214 5.26 -20.86 22.17
CA ALA A 214 3.97 -21.44 21.85
C ALA A 214 2.86 -20.80 22.70
N GLY A 215 3.09 -20.61 24.00
CA GLY A 215 2.16 -19.88 24.87
C GLY A 215 1.82 -18.49 24.34
N ALA A 216 2.85 -17.70 24.00
CA ALA A 216 2.68 -16.38 23.41
C ALA A 216 1.93 -16.41 22.06
N ALA A 217 2.23 -17.40 21.21
CA ALA A 217 1.57 -17.62 19.93
C ALA A 217 0.06 -17.81 20.10
N TYR A 218 -0.36 -18.66 21.05
CA TYR A 218 -1.77 -18.92 21.29
C TYR A 218 -2.51 -17.71 21.88
N SER A 219 -1.85 -16.95 22.75
CA SER A 219 -2.41 -15.68 23.26
C SER A 219 -2.54 -14.64 22.15
N ALA A 220 -1.54 -14.53 21.28
CA ALA A 220 -1.52 -13.57 20.18
C ALA A 220 -2.65 -13.79 19.17
N ALA A 221 -3.07 -15.03 18.95
CA ALA A 221 -4.18 -15.36 18.06
C ALA A 221 -5.52 -14.73 18.48
N GLN A 222 -5.69 -14.42 19.78
CA GLN A 222 -6.91 -13.84 20.36
C GLN A 222 -6.72 -12.39 20.82
N ASP A 223 -5.52 -11.83 20.68
CA ASP A 223 -5.20 -10.49 21.12
C ASP A 223 -5.78 -9.44 20.15
N THR A 224 -6.67 -8.59 20.68
CA THR A 224 -7.30 -7.50 19.94
C THR A 224 -6.29 -6.56 19.28
N THR A 225 -5.10 -6.38 19.88
CA THR A 225 -4.03 -5.54 19.33
C THR A 225 -3.50 -6.10 18.01
N TYR A 226 -3.22 -7.41 17.96
CA TYR A 226 -2.75 -8.06 16.74
C TYR A 226 -3.85 -8.17 15.69
N ILE A 227 -5.09 -8.44 16.10
CA ILE A 227 -6.26 -8.43 15.22
C ILE A 227 -6.41 -7.08 14.52
N ASN A 228 -6.36 -5.98 15.28
CA ASN A 228 -6.49 -4.63 14.73
C ASN A 228 -5.34 -4.31 13.76
N LYS A 229 -4.09 -4.64 14.12
CA LYS A 229 -2.92 -4.46 13.23
C LYS A 229 -3.11 -5.21 11.90
N VAL A 230 -3.55 -6.47 11.94
CA VAL A 230 -3.77 -7.27 10.74
C VAL A 230 -4.92 -6.72 9.89
N ASN A 231 -6.01 -6.31 10.53
CA ASN A 231 -7.15 -5.69 9.85
C ASN A 231 -6.74 -4.38 9.16
N ASP A 232 -5.97 -3.52 9.82
CA ASP A 232 -5.45 -2.28 9.25
C ASP A 232 -4.59 -2.56 8.01
N ILE A 233 -3.68 -3.54 8.09
CA ILE A 233 -2.85 -3.97 6.95
C ILE A 233 -3.72 -4.46 5.78
N GLN A 234 -4.72 -5.31 6.05
CA GLN A 234 -5.62 -5.84 5.03
C GLN A 234 -6.49 -4.75 4.39
N GLN A 235 -7.04 -3.84 5.20
CA GLN A 235 -7.85 -2.72 4.72
C GLN A 235 -7.02 -1.80 3.83
N ARG A 236 -5.78 -1.48 4.21
CA ARG A 236 -4.86 -0.68 3.39
C ARG A 236 -4.52 -1.38 2.07
N ALA A 237 -4.28 -2.69 2.09
CA ALA A 237 -4.05 -3.47 0.89
C ALA A 237 -5.28 -3.51 -0.04
N LYS A 238 -6.50 -3.51 0.52
CA LYS A 238 -7.77 -3.47 -0.23
C LYS A 238 -8.12 -2.07 -0.74
N ALA A 239 -7.90 -1.02 0.06
CA ALA A 239 -8.06 0.37 -0.35
C ALA A 239 -7.18 0.67 -1.57
N LEU A 240 -5.94 0.15 -1.54
CA LEU A 240 -5.04 0.19 -2.69
C LEU A 240 -5.59 -0.48 -3.96
N ALA A 241 -6.52 -1.43 -3.83
CA ALA A 241 -7.09 -2.22 -4.91
C ALA A 241 -8.49 -1.77 -5.38
N LYS A 242 -9.26 -1.02 -4.58
CA LYS A 242 -10.68 -0.72 -4.87
C LYS A 242 -11.06 0.77 -4.87
N ASP A 243 -10.14 1.70 -4.64
CA ASP A 243 -10.49 3.13 -4.56
C ASP A 243 -10.85 3.75 -5.92
N THR A 244 -12.08 3.48 -6.37
CA THR A 244 -12.83 4.19 -7.42
C THR A 244 -13.87 5.16 -6.83
N SER A 245 -14.16 5.12 -5.52
CA SER A 245 -15.09 6.11 -4.93
C SER A 245 -15.00 6.10 -3.41
N SER A 246 -14.34 7.11 -2.83
CA SER A 246 -14.72 7.58 -1.51
C SER A 246 -14.43 9.07 -1.37
N SER A 247 -15.50 9.79 -1.07
CA SER A 247 -15.60 11.23 -0.82
C SER A 247 -15.00 11.63 0.54
N ASP A 248 -13.87 11.03 0.95
CA ASP A 248 -13.22 11.30 2.24
C ASP A 248 -11.89 12.07 2.10
N SER A 249 -11.53 12.47 0.88
CA SER A 249 -10.29 13.21 0.59
C SER A 249 -10.18 14.56 1.30
N VAL A 250 -11.29 15.15 1.76
CA VAL A 250 -11.29 16.41 2.54
C VAL A 250 -11.04 16.15 4.04
N LYS A 251 -11.48 15.02 4.60
CA LYS A 251 -11.15 14.60 5.99
C LYS A 251 -9.73 14.04 6.13
N GLN A 252 -9.13 13.62 5.02
CA GLN A 252 -7.78 13.05 4.96
C GLN A 252 -6.64 14.04 4.70
N LEU A 253 -6.89 15.32 4.44
CA LEU A 253 -5.82 16.25 4.03
C LEU A 253 -5.57 17.46 4.94
N ALA A 254 -6.40 17.72 5.97
CA ALA A 254 -6.06 18.65 7.07
C ALA A 254 -5.08 18.01 8.08
N LEU A 255 -4.10 17.27 7.56
CA LEU A 255 -3.22 16.31 8.24
C LEU A 255 -1.77 16.76 8.12
N SER A 256 -1.56 18.06 8.24
CA SER A 256 -0.25 18.66 8.10
C SER A 256 0.62 18.24 9.28
N LEU A 257 1.67 17.47 8.95
CA LEU A 257 2.78 17.05 9.81
C LEU A 257 2.43 16.24 11.07
N ASN A 258 1.56 16.72 11.95
CA ASN A 258 1.29 16.10 13.26
C ASN A 258 0.70 14.71 13.15
N ARG A 259 -0.20 14.44 12.18
CA ARG A 259 -0.66 13.06 11.96
C ARG A 259 0.46 12.19 11.40
N VAL A 260 1.23 12.65 10.42
CA VAL A 260 2.36 11.89 9.88
C VAL A 260 3.40 11.58 10.96
N VAL A 261 3.74 12.56 11.79
CA VAL A 261 4.66 12.40 12.93
C VAL A 261 4.06 11.43 13.96
N ASN A 262 2.77 11.49 14.23
CA ASN A 262 2.10 10.58 15.17
C ASN A 262 2.01 9.16 14.62
N GLU A 263 1.73 8.98 13.33
CA GLU A 263 1.74 7.67 12.66
C GLU A 263 3.16 7.09 12.61
N VAL A 264 4.17 7.90 12.28
CA VAL A 264 5.58 7.48 12.31
C VAL A 264 6.02 7.09 13.72
N LYS A 265 5.64 7.87 14.74
CA LYS A 265 5.90 7.53 16.15
C LYS A 265 5.20 6.23 16.55
N LYS A 266 3.93 6.08 16.18
CA LYS A 266 3.14 4.88 16.43
C LYS A 266 3.78 3.65 15.79
N GLU A 267 4.18 3.74 14.52
CA GLU A 267 4.85 2.65 13.81
C GLU A 267 6.23 2.34 14.37
N LYS A 268 6.99 3.36 14.78
CA LYS A 268 8.26 3.16 15.49
C LYS A 268 8.05 2.40 16.81
N THR A 269 7.09 2.81 17.63
CA THR A 269 6.77 2.12 18.89
C THR A 269 6.24 0.70 18.65
N ASN A 270 5.44 0.49 17.60
CA ASN A 270 4.99 -0.84 17.18
C ASN A 270 6.18 -1.73 16.78
N MET A 271 7.16 -1.20 16.07
CA MET A 271 8.37 -1.91 15.69
C MET A 271 9.23 -2.22 16.92
N GLU A 272 9.49 -1.24 17.79
CA GLU A 272 10.28 -1.40 19.02
C GLU A 272 9.67 -2.46 19.95
N THR A 273 8.36 -2.43 20.15
CA THR A 273 7.64 -3.44 20.96
C THR A 273 7.71 -4.83 20.34
N THR A 274 7.59 -4.93 19.01
CA THR A 274 7.67 -6.22 18.31
C THR A 274 9.09 -6.80 18.36
N VAL A 275 10.11 -5.97 18.15
CA VAL A 275 11.53 -6.36 18.27
C VAL A 275 11.89 -6.73 19.71
N ALA A 276 11.42 -5.97 20.70
CA ALA A 276 11.60 -6.29 22.12
C ALA A 276 10.95 -7.64 22.48
N THR A 277 9.76 -7.90 21.95
CA THR A 277 9.06 -9.18 22.11
C THR A 277 9.89 -10.32 21.51
N LEU A 278 10.43 -10.15 20.30
CA LEU A 278 11.31 -11.15 19.67
C LEU A 278 12.58 -11.41 20.50
N ASN A 279 13.24 -10.36 20.97
CA ASN A 279 14.43 -10.43 21.84
C ASN A 279 14.18 -11.20 23.15
N MET A 280 12.96 -11.17 23.67
CA MET A 280 12.61 -11.87 24.92
C MET A 280 12.63 -13.40 24.75
N TYR A 281 12.41 -13.89 23.54
CA TYR A 281 12.18 -15.32 23.29
C TYR A 281 13.35 -16.03 22.62
N ILE A 282 14.15 -15.32 21.82
CA ILE A 282 15.23 -15.91 21.02
C ILE A 282 16.43 -14.97 21.08
N PRO A 283 17.66 -15.50 21.25
CA PRO A 283 18.86 -14.70 21.03
C PRO A 283 18.96 -14.35 19.54
N ILE A 284 18.46 -13.17 19.16
CA ILE A 284 18.59 -12.61 17.82
C ILE A 284 19.90 -11.81 17.71
N GLY A 285 20.43 -11.72 16.49
CA GLY A 285 21.65 -10.98 16.20
C GLY A 285 22.84 -11.84 15.76
N TRP A 286 23.93 -11.15 15.47
CA TRP A 286 25.20 -11.75 15.10
C TRP A 286 25.97 -12.06 16.40
N PRO A 287 26.07 -13.32 16.86
CA PRO A 287 27.00 -13.63 17.95
C PRO A 287 28.41 -13.20 17.54
N ASP A 288 29.26 -12.81 18.50
CA ASP A 288 30.64 -12.30 18.29
C ASP A 288 31.56 -13.23 17.46
N LYS A 289 31.09 -14.44 17.12
CA LYS A 289 31.80 -15.46 16.30
C LYS A 289 30.96 -16.01 15.15
N SER A 290 29.97 -15.26 14.67
CA SER A 290 28.99 -15.72 13.65
C SER A 290 29.54 -15.90 12.24
N PHE A 291 30.75 -15.39 11.98
CA PHE A 291 31.45 -15.57 10.70
C PHE A 291 32.84 -16.18 10.92
N ASP A 292 32.92 -17.26 11.70
CA ASP A 292 34.13 -18.07 11.71
C ASP A 292 34.21 -18.91 10.42
N LEU A 293 34.67 -18.28 9.33
CA LEU A 293 35.12 -18.96 8.11
C LEU A 293 36.41 -19.76 8.34
N SER A 294 36.93 -19.82 9.58
CA SER A 294 38.12 -20.61 9.89
C SER A 294 37.85 -22.08 9.59
N ILE A 295 38.61 -22.59 8.64
CA ILE A 295 38.70 -24.00 8.21
C ILE A 295 39.21 -24.91 9.36
N LYS A 296 39.37 -24.38 10.59
CA LYS A 296 39.86 -25.15 11.74
C LYS A 296 38.82 -26.09 12.36
N ASN A 297 37.51 -25.78 12.25
CA ASN A 297 36.43 -26.59 12.88
C ASN A 297 35.46 -27.23 11.89
N HIS A 298 35.56 -26.92 10.61
CA HIS A 298 34.82 -27.56 9.53
C HIS A 298 35.87 -28.27 8.66
N GLY A 299 35.70 -29.57 8.38
CA GLY A 299 36.67 -30.38 7.63
C GLY A 299 36.92 -29.89 6.17
N PRO A 300 37.12 -30.76 5.17
CA PRO A 300 37.52 -30.35 3.81
C PRO A 300 36.62 -29.27 3.21
N CYS A 301 37.04 -28.57 2.15
CA CYS A 301 36.34 -27.42 1.53
C CYS A 301 34.80 -27.60 1.35
N TRP A 302 34.32 -28.83 1.20
CA TRP A 302 32.90 -29.17 1.14
C TRP A 302 32.14 -28.97 2.48
N GLY A 303 32.78 -29.07 3.65
CA GLY A 303 32.16 -28.74 4.93
C GLY A 303 31.74 -27.26 5.01
N VAL A 304 32.60 -26.37 4.52
CA VAL A 304 32.36 -24.92 4.50
C VAL A 304 31.28 -24.55 3.49
N VAL A 305 31.33 -25.11 2.28
CA VAL A 305 30.30 -24.84 1.26
C VAL A 305 28.94 -25.37 1.71
N TRP A 306 28.87 -26.55 2.34
CA TRP A 306 27.61 -27.10 2.86
C TRP A 306 27.03 -26.28 4.02
N PHE A 307 27.89 -25.79 4.93
CA PHE A 307 27.49 -24.88 6.00
C PHE A 307 26.94 -23.55 5.44
N GLY A 308 27.64 -22.96 4.46
CA GLY A 308 27.19 -21.77 3.76
C GLY A 308 25.84 -21.95 3.06
N LEU A 309 25.65 -23.07 2.34
CA LEU A 309 24.39 -23.41 1.69
C LEU A 309 23.24 -23.55 2.68
N LYS A 310 23.47 -24.18 3.84
CA LYS A 310 22.46 -24.26 4.91
C LYS A 310 22.08 -22.88 5.44
N LYS A 311 23.06 -22.02 5.72
CA LYS A 311 22.80 -20.65 6.21
C LYS A 311 22.05 -19.82 5.17
N ILE A 312 22.46 -19.88 3.91
CA ILE A 312 21.78 -19.18 2.81
C ILE A 312 20.35 -19.72 2.65
N GLY A 313 20.17 -21.05 2.67
CA GLY A 313 18.86 -21.67 2.58
C GLY A 313 17.92 -21.26 3.72
N GLY A 314 18.45 -21.18 4.94
CA GLY A 314 17.70 -20.73 6.11
C GLY A 314 17.30 -19.25 6.06
N LEU A 315 18.22 -18.38 5.64
CA LEU A 315 17.92 -16.95 5.42
C LEU A 315 16.88 -16.76 4.29
N LEU A 316 17.02 -17.50 3.18
CA LEU A 316 16.06 -17.45 2.08
C LEU A 316 14.66 -17.91 2.53
N MET A 317 14.58 -18.98 3.32
CA MET A 317 13.31 -19.42 3.89
C MET A 317 12.67 -18.35 4.78
N THR A 318 13.46 -17.63 5.58
CA THR A 318 12.95 -16.51 6.39
C THR A 318 12.47 -15.36 5.52
N ILE A 319 13.22 -14.96 4.48
CA ILE A 319 12.80 -13.91 3.54
C ILE A 319 11.47 -14.28 2.87
N LEU A 320 11.37 -15.51 2.34
CA LEU A 320 10.14 -16.00 1.72
C LEU A 320 8.97 -16.02 2.72
N ALA A 321 9.21 -16.42 3.96
CA ALA A 321 8.20 -16.39 5.01
C ALA A 321 7.71 -14.96 5.26
N ILE A 322 8.61 -13.97 5.38
CA ILE A 322 8.24 -12.57 5.57
C ILE A 322 7.44 -12.03 4.38
N CYS A 323 7.82 -12.40 3.15
CA CYS A 323 7.14 -11.98 1.93
C CYS A 323 5.67 -12.45 1.82
N LEU A 324 5.28 -13.53 2.51
CA LEU A 324 3.87 -13.96 2.61
C LEU A 324 3.00 -12.96 3.39
N GLY A 325 3.61 -12.16 4.26
CA GLY A 325 2.97 -11.07 4.98
C GLY A 325 2.27 -11.49 6.27
N ALA A 326 2.05 -10.51 7.16
CA ALA A 326 1.47 -10.75 8.47
C ALA A 326 0.05 -11.33 8.44
N PRO A 327 -0.87 -10.90 7.54
CA PRO A 327 -2.21 -11.47 7.50
C PRO A 327 -2.25 -12.97 7.20
N PHE A 328 -1.33 -13.48 6.38
CA PHE A 328 -1.22 -14.91 6.10
C PHE A 328 -0.84 -15.68 7.36
N TRP A 329 0.24 -15.29 8.04
CA TRP A 329 0.70 -15.99 9.24
C TRP A 329 -0.26 -15.86 10.42
N PHE A 330 -1.01 -14.75 10.52
CA PHE A 330 -2.05 -14.60 11.53
C PHE A 330 -3.22 -15.56 11.33
N ASP A 331 -3.68 -15.76 10.08
CA ASP A 331 -4.71 -16.76 9.76
C ASP A 331 -4.23 -18.19 10.07
N VAL A 332 -2.99 -18.51 9.70
CA VAL A 332 -2.37 -19.81 10.03
C VAL A 332 -2.26 -19.99 11.54
N LEU A 333 -1.87 -18.94 12.27
CA LEU A 333 -1.78 -18.96 13.74
C LEU A 333 -3.14 -19.22 14.38
N GLY A 334 -4.20 -18.56 13.90
CA GLY A 334 -5.58 -18.79 14.36
C GLY A 334 -6.04 -20.22 14.13
N LYS A 335 -5.74 -20.80 12.97
CA LYS A 335 -6.03 -22.22 12.66
C LYS A 335 -5.32 -23.18 13.62
N VAL A 336 -4.04 -22.94 13.89
CA VAL A 336 -3.25 -23.78 14.83
C VAL A 336 -3.74 -23.62 16.27
N ALA A 337 -4.13 -22.41 16.69
CA ALA A 337 -4.71 -22.17 18.01
C ALA A 337 -6.05 -22.91 18.20
N ASN A 338 -6.93 -22.86 17.20
CA ASN A 338 -8.22 -23.57 17.21
C ASN A 338 -8.04 -25.10 17.23
N LEU A 339 -7.05 -25.62 16.50
CA LEU A 339 -6.72 -27.05 16.53
C LEU A 339 -6.30 -27.48 17.95
N ARG A 340 -5.48 -26.68 18.64
CA ARG A 340 -5.09 -26.98 20.02
C ARG A 340 -6.28 -27.00 20.98
N SER A 341 -7.24 -26.07 20.84
CA SER A 341 -8.44 -26.08 21.69
C SER A 341 -9.31 -27.32 21.47
N SER A 342 -9.38 -27.83 20.23
CA SER A 342 -10.12 -29.05 19.91
C SER A 342 -9.48 -30.35 20.43
N LEU A 343 -8.15 -30.34 20.63
CA LEU A 343 -7.39 -31.48 21.16
C LEU A 343 -7.30 -31.49 22.70
N LYS A 344 -7.88 -30.50 23.37
CA LYS A 344 -7.94 -30.46 24.83
C LYS A 344 -8.95 -31.53 25.27
N PRO A 345 -8.56 -32.54 26.05
CA PRO A 345 -9.49 -33.60 26.45
C PRO A 345 -10.67 -32.96 27.20
N GLU A 346 -11.90 -33.34 26.84
CA GLU A 346 -13.06 -33.01 27.65
C GLU A 346 -12.81 -33.53 29.06
N ASP A 347 -12.80 -32.62 30.04
CA ASP A 347 -12.87 -33.02 31.45
C ASP A 347 -14.17 -33.82 31.59
N LYS A 348 -14.05 -35.15 31.58
CA LYS A 348 -15.15 -36.05 31.94
C LYS A 348 -15.55 -35.67 33.36
N LYS A 349 -16.63 -34.88 33.48
CA LYS A 349 -17.30 -34.60 34.74
C LYS A 349 -17.57 -35.96 35.39
N LYS A 350 -16.90 -36.21 36.51
CA LYS A 350 -17.16 -37.35 37.39
C LYS A 350 -18.53 -37.23 38.02
#